data_AF-A0A1Z8X596-F1
#
_entry.id   AF-A0A1Z8X596-F1
#
_cell.length_a   1.000
_cell.length_b   1.000
_cell.length_c   1.000
_cell.angle_alpha   90.00
_cell.angle_beta   90.00
_cell.angle_gamma   90.00
#
_symmetry.space_group_name_H-M   'P 1'
#
loop_
_entity.id
_entity.type
_entity.pdbx_description
1 polymer ?
#
loop_
_entity_poly.entity_id
_entity_poly.type
_entity_poly.pdbx_seq_one_letter_code
_entity_poly.pdbx_strand_id
1 'polypeptide(L)'
;MARIRYLAPDEIEDKEVREWLEESMETGHPGPENQSIRAHQPDVMRAFTISRKLLFNKKTNVGVVETELKELIRYHIARSLNCEY
;
A
#
# COMPACT_ATOMS: atom_id res chain seq x y z
N MET A 1 -14.70 12.29 -2.90
CA MET A 1 -14.10 10.96 -3.11
C MET A 1 -14.64 10.35 -4.38
N ALA A 2 -13.76 9.89 -5.28
CA ALA A 2 -14.19 9.10 -6.43
C ALA A 2 -14.89 7.82 -5.91
N ARG A 3 -16.07 7.49 -6.45
CA ARG A 3 -16.82 6.28 -6.07
C ARG A 3 -16.23 5.06 -6.79
N ILE A 4 -14.98 4.72 -6.48
CA ILE A 4 -14.32 3.54 -7.03
C ILE A 4 -14.84 2.32 -6.28
N ARG A 5 -15.21 1.27 -7.03
CA ARG A 5 -15.63 0.00 -6.46
C ARG A 5 -14.43 -0.71 -5.81
N TYR A 6 -14.63 -1.33 -4.66
CA TYR A 6 -13.66 -2.24 -4.05
C TYR A 6 -13.78 -3.64 -4.67
N LEU A 7 -12.66 -4.24 -5.07
CA LEU A 7 -12.55 -5.65 -5.45
C LEU A 7 -12.37 -6.52 -4.20
N ALA A 8 -13.08 -7.65 -4.16
CA ALA A 8 -12.77 -8.73 -3.23
C ALA A 8 -11.67 -9.65 -3.80
N PRO A 9 -10.92 -10.40 -2.95
CA PRO A 9 -9.83 -11.26 -3.42
C PRO A 9 -10.22 -12.30 -4.48
N ASP A 10 -11.43 -12.85 -4.38
CA ASP A 10 -11.98 -13.84 -5.31
C ASP A 10 -12.29 -13.28 -6.70
N GLU A 11 -12.29 -11.96 -6.85
CA GLU A 11 -12.47 -11.25 -8.12
C GLU A 11 -11.15 -10.98 -8.86
N ILE A 12 -10.01 -11.26 -8.23
CA ILE A 12 -8.68 -10.95 -8.76
C ILE A 12 -8.06 -12.21 -9.34
N GLU A 13 -7.82 -12.26 -10.65
CA GLU A 13 -7.20 -13.41 -11.31
C GLU A 13 -5.68 -13.50 -11.08
N ASP A 14 -4.99 -12.37 -11.02
CA ASP A 14 -3.55 -12.33 -10.72
C ASP A 14 -3.31 -12.75 -9.27
N LYS A 15 -2.66 -13.91 -9.10
CA LYS A 15 -2.46 -14.55 -7.80
C LYS A 15 -1.65 -13.68 -6.85
N GLU A 16 -0.64 -12.98 -7.34
CA GLU A 16 0.24 -12.18 -6.49
C GLU A 16 -0.46 -10.90 -6.02
N VAL A 17 -1.25 -10.29 -6.91
CA VAL A 17 -2.12 -9.15 -6.56
C VAL A 17 -3.16 -9.57 -5.53
N ARG A 18 -3.77 -10.75 -5.69
CA ARG A 18 -4.70 -11.33 -4.73
C ARG A 18 -4.05 -11.52 -3.37
N GLU A 19 -2.91 -12.20 -3.32
CA GLU A 19 -2.17 -12.46 -2.07
C GLU A 19 -1.83 -11.16 -1.32
N TRP A 20 -1.44 -10.10 -2.03
CA TRP A 20 -1.17 -8.80 -1.39
C TRP A 20 -2.42 -8.10 -0.85
N LEU A 21 -3.59 -8.31 -1.46
CA LEU A 21 -4.85 -7.81 -0.90
C LEU A 21 -5.22 -8.60 0.36
N GLU A 22 -5.08 -9.92 0.32
CA GLU A 22 -5.32 -10.80 1.48
C GLU A 22 -4.39 -10.43 2.66
N GLU A 23 -3.08 -10.29 2.42
CA GLU A 23 -2.10 -9.84 3.42
C GLU A 23 -2.48 -8.47 4.03
N SER A 24 -2.97 -7.55 3.18
CA SER A 24 -3.40 -6.22 3.59
C SER A 24 -4.67 -6.25 4.43
N MET A 25 -5.61 -7.15 4.14
CA MET A 25 -6.81 -7.38 4.95
C MET A 25 -6.47 -8.00 6.31
N GLU A 26 -5.51 -8.92 6.36
CA GLU A 26 -5.05 -9.56 7.60
C GLU A 26 -4.28 -8.59 8.51
N THR A 27 -3.38 -7.79 7.93
CA THR A 27 -2.46 -6.93 8.69
C THR A 27 -2.95 -5.50 8.87
N GLY A 28 -3.96 -5.09 8.10
CA GLY A 28 -4.44 -3.72 7.98
C GLY A 28 -3.46 -2.76 7.27
N HIS A 29 -2.31 -3.26 6.78
CA HIS A 29 -1.23 -2.40 6.26
C HIS A 29 -0.55 -3.01 5.02
N PRO A 30 -0.50 -2.31 3.87
CA PRO A 30 -1.18 -1.04 3.56
C PRO A 30 -2.70 -1.15 3.78
N GLY A 31 -3.42 -0.03 3.87
CA GLY A 31 -4.88 -0.07 4.09
C GLY A 31 -5.59 -0.95 3.05
N PRO A 32 -6.46 -1.90 3.46
CA PRO A 32 -7.10 -2.86 2.55
C PRO A 32 -7.99 -2.20 1.50
N GLU A 33 -8.68 -1.12 1.85
CA GLU A 33 -9.48 -0.33 0.94
C GLU A 33 -8.63 0.29 -0.19
N ASN A 34 -7.43 0.76 0.13
CA ASN A 34 -6.47 1.25 -0.86
C ASN A 34 -5.94 0.15 -1.77
N GLN A 35 -5.59 -0.99 -1.19
CA GLN A 35 -5.08 -2.13 -1.94
C GLN A 35 -6.16 -2.70 -2.86
N SER A 36 -7.41 -2.73 -2.40
CA SER A 36 -8.57 -3.13 -3.19
C SER A 36 -8.81 -2.19 -4.38
N ILE A 37 -8.60 -0.87 -4.21
CA ILE A 37 -8.61 0.08 -5.35
C ILE A 37 -7.44 -0.15 -6.30
N ARG A 38 -6.22 -0.37 -5.78
CA ARG A 38 -5.04 -0.63 -6.64
C ARG A 38 -5.16 -1.93 -7.42
N ALA A 39 -5.86 -2.93 -6.88
CA ALA A 39 -6.04 -4.23 -7.52
C ALA A 39 -6.75 -4.17 -8.89
N HIS A 40 -7.46 -3.08 -9.21
CA HIS A 40 -7.99 -2.84 -10.56
C HIS A 40 -6.90 -2.72 -11.63
N GLN A 41 -5.67 -2.38 -11.24
CA GLN A 41 -4.53 -2.32 -12.15
C GLN A 41 -3.32 -3.05 -11.51
N PRO A 42 -3.09 -4.32 -11.89
CA PRO A 42 -2.03 -5.17 -11.32
C PRO A 42 -0.64 -4.53 -11.27
N ASP A 43 -0.21 -3.84 -12.33
CA ASP A 43 1.12 -3.24 -12.40
C ASP A 43 1.30 -2.08 -11.42
N VAL A 44 0.25 -1.30 -11.18
CA VAL A 44 0.23 -0.23 -10.17
C VAL A 44 0.33 -0.82 -8.78
N MET A 45 -0.42 -1.89 -8.50
CA MET A 45 -0.34 -2.58 -7.21
C MET A 45 1.06 -3.17 -6.99
N ARG A 46 1.64 -3.79 -8.02
CA ARG A 46 3.00 -4.34 -8.02
C ARG A 46 4.06 -3.28 -7.78
N ALA A 47 4.04 -2.19 -8.54
CA ALA A 47 4.98 -1.09 -8.38
C ALA A 47 4.92 -0.50 -6.97
N PHE A 48 3.72 -0.30 -6.42
CA PHE A 48 3.53 0.20 -5.07
C PHE A 48 4.05 -0.77 -4.01
N THR A 49 3.61 -2.04 -4.05
CA THR A 49 3.94 -3.05 -3.03
C THR A 49 5.44 -3.33 -2.98
N ILE A 50 6.09 -3.48 -4.15
CA ILE A 50 7.54 -3.69 -4.22
C ILE A 50 8.29 -2.48 -3.68
N SER A 51 7.93 -1.27 -4.11
CA SER A 51 8.57 -0.03 -3.62
C SER A 51 8.43 0.10 -2.11
N ARG A 52 7.24 -0.21 -1.56
CA ARG A 52 7.02 -0.19 -0.11
C ARG A 52 7.88 -1.21 0.61
N LYS A 53 7.95 -2.46 0.13
CA LYS A 53 8.80 -3.51 0.72
C LYS A 53 10.28 -3.10 0.72
N LEU A 54 10.77 -2.47 -0.35
CA LEU A 54 12.16 -2.01 -0.44
C LEU A 54 12.46 -0.83 0.51
N LEU A 55 11.51 0.06 0.76
CA LEU A 55 11.72 1.27 1.56
C LEU A 55 11.40 1.11 3.05
N PHE A 56 10.46 0.21 3.41
CA PHE A 56 9.89 0.10 4.76
C PHE A 56 10.07 -1.28 5.41
N ASN A 57 10.94 -2.13 4.88
CA ASN A 57 11.25 -3.39 5.54
C ASN A 57 11.98 -3.15 6.87
N LYS A 58 11.23 -3.30 7.97
CA LYS A 58 11.71 -3.12 9.34
C LYS A 58 12.79 -4.15 9.73
N LYS A 59 12.76 -5.36 9.17
CA LYS A 59 13.72 -6.42 9.51
C LYS A 59 15.14 -6.08 9.03
N THR A 60 15.23 -5.39 7.91
CA THR A 60 16.50 -5.04 7.26
C THR A 60 16.89 -3.58 7.46
N ASN A 61 16.05 -2.79 8.14
CA ASN A 61 16.21 -1.34 8.38
C ASN A 61 16.77 -0.58 7.16
N VAL A 62 16.15 -0.79 6.00
CA VAL A 62 16.69 -0.34 4.70
C VAL A 62 16.72 1.18 4.60
N GLY A 63 17.74 1.77 3.97
CA GLY A 63 17.81 3.22 3.70
C GLY A 63 18.72 3.98 4.67
N VAL A 64 18.72 5.31 4.55
CA VAL A 64 19.65 6.20 5.28
C VAL A 64 19.09 6.64 6.65
N VAL A 65 17.77 6.58 6.81
CA VAL A 65 17.05 7.06 8.00
C VAL A 65 16.15 5.96 8.57
N GLU A 66 15.86 6.06 9.86
CA GLU A 66 14.96 5.19 10.61
C GLU A 66 13.52 5.22 10.09
N THR A 67 12.74 4.19 10.41
CA THR A 67 11.37 4.04 9.90
C THR A 67 10.46 5.16 10.41
N GLU A 68 10.68 5.60 11.65
CA GLU A 68 9.95 6.65 12.33
C GLU A 68 10.05 7.98 11.57
N LEU A 69 11.26 8.35 11.13
CA LEU A 69 11.47 9.56 10.34
C LEU A 69 10.83 9.46 8.94
N LYS A 70 10.83 8.27 8.31
CA LYS A 70 10.13 8.06 7.04
C LYS A 70 8.62 8.25 7.18
N GLU A 71 8.02 7.72 8.24
CA GLU A 71 6.58 7.89 8.49
C GLU A 71 6.23 9.34 8.82
N LEU A 72 7.08 10.05 9.58
CA LEU A 72 6.90 11.47 9.84
C LEU A 72 6.91 12.30 8.55
N ILE A 73 7.85 12.01 7.64
CA ILE A 73 7.91 12.66 6.32
C ILE A 73 6.68 12.34 5.48
N ARG A 74 6.23 11.07 5.45
CA ARG A 74 5.00 10.67 4.75
C ARG A 74 3.78 11.43 5.26
N TYR A 75 3.63 11.55 6.57
CA TYR A 75 2.54 12.31 7.19
C TYR A 75 2.62 13.80 6.83
N HIS A 76 3.80 14.40 6.90
CA HIS A 76 3.99 15.81 6.54
C HIS A 76 3.60 16.09 5.08
N ILE A 77 4.02 15.22 4.15
CA ILE A 77 3.66 15.32 2.73
C ILE A 77 2.14 15.13 2.53
N ALA A 78 1.54 14.13 3.17
CA ALA A 78 0.09 13.92 3.08
C ALA A 78 -0.69 15.15 3.55
N ARG A 79 -0.28 15.74 4.68
CA ARG A 79 -0.88 16.96 5.23
C ARG A 79 -0.68 18.18 4.32
N SER A 80 0.51 18.35 3.73
CA SER A 80 0.76 19.49 2.83
C SER A 80 -0.03 19.40 1.51
N LEU A 81 -0.41 18.19 1.11
CA LEU A 81 -1.24 17.92 -0.06
C LEU A 81 -2.75 17.87 0.25
N ASN A 82 -3.17 18.07 1.51
CA ASN A 82 -4.54 17.82 1.97
C ASN A 82 -5.05 16.41 1.58
N CYS A 83 -4.19 15.40 1.66
CA CYS A 83 -4.57 14.00 1.51
C CYS A 83 -5.24 13.54 2.81
N GLU A 84 -6.56 13.34 2.77
CA GLU A 84 -7.36 12.92 3.93
C GLU A 84 -7.41 11.40 4.11
N TYR A 85 -6.94 10.65 3.11
CA TYR A 85 -6.69 9.23 3.20
C TYR A 85 -5.30 8.98 3.79
#